data_AF-A0A8S3XDG0-F1
#
_entry.id   AF-A0A8S3XDG0-F1
#
_cell.length_a   1.000
_cell.length_b   1.000
_cell.length_c   1.000
_cell.angle_alpha   90.00
_cell.angle_beta   90.00
_cell.angle_gamma   90.00
#
_symmetry.space_group_name_H-M   'P 1'
#
loop_
_entity.id
_entity.type
_entity.pdbx_description
1 polymer ?
#
loop_
_entity_poly.entity_id
_entity_poly.type
_entity_poly.pdbx_seq_one_letter_code
_entity_poly.pdbx_strand_id
1 'polypeptide(L)'
;MEFHVLRVVVGVGDDADDSDWWWVMTGAGGLTADDVEHASTLLRAAAVQPAVIRAALLGASRRALAALLALPERAHVSLLPHAQSESEPQPAERVVEVETGISFPQLSPAGAGAAHHDMFELSLSRAVQGRTGGAAGRERGKLSRVTQLTGFSDPVYAEAIVAVNQYDIVLDVLVVNQTDDTLQNCTVELATLGELRLVERPAGVVLAPRDFATIRAHVKVASTENGIIFGNIVYEVSGASMDRGVVVLNDIHIDIVDYIQPAVCSDADFRQMWAEFEWENKVSVNTNITDLREYLDHLLTSTNMKCLTPDKALSGQCGFLAANLYARSIFGEDALANVSVEIPPHRNAAPVVGHVRIRAKSQGMALSLGDKINMMQKSAQSKLPAKPIPAA
;
A
#
# COMPACT_ATOMS: atom_id res chain seq x y z
N MET A 1 1.83 -26.60 38.39
CA MET A 1 1.64 -27.66 37.38
C MET A 1 1.22 -28.90 38.12
N GLU A 2 -0.09 -29.17 38.17
CA GLU A 2 -0.59 -30.45 38.65
C GLU A 2 -0.46 -31.46 37.51
N PHE A 3 0.29 -32.53 37.74
CA PHE A 3 0.44 -33.64 36.81
C PHE A 3 -0.55 -34.73 37.21
N HIS A 4 -1.55 -35.01 36.36
CA HIS A 4 -2.42 -36.17 36.55
C HIS A 4 -1.81 -37.38 35.87
N VAL A 5 -1.39 -38.35 36.68
CA VAL A 5 -0.86 -39.64 36.22
C VAL A 5 -2.02 -40.63 36.09
N LEU A 6 -2.26 -41.12 34.87
CA LEU A 6 -3.29 -42.13 34.58
C LEU A 6 -2.65 -43.53 34.62
N ARG A 7 -3.14 -44.40 35.52
CA ARG A 7 -2.81 -45.84 35.54
C ARG A 7 -3.84 -46.58 34.69
N VAL A 8 -3.40 -47.28 33.65
CA VAL A 8 -4.26 -48.19 32.87
C VAL A 8 -3.76 -49.60 33.07
N VAL A 9 -4.60 -50.46 33.66
CA VAL A 9 -4.35 -51.90 33.81
C VAL A 9 -4.77 -52.57 32.50
N VAL A 10 -3.80 -53.16 31.78
CA VAL A 10 -4.08 -54.09 30.69
C VAL A 10 -3.67 -55.48 31.17
N GLY A 11 -4.54 -56.09 31.97
CA GLY A 11 -4.38 -57.47 32.44
C GLY A 11 -5.74 -58.14 32.50
N VAL A 12 -5.90 -59.25 31.78
CA VAL A 12 -6.99 -60.19 31.98
C VAL A 12 -6.40 -61.32 32.82
N GLY A 13 -6.56 -61.26 34.15
CA GLY A 13 -6.07 -62.28 35.09
C GLY A 13 -5.57 -61.66 36.40
N ASP A 14 -5.96 -62.27 37.52
CA ASP A 14 -5.91 -61.71 38.89
C ASP A 14 -4.52 -61.73 39.58
N ASP A 15 -3.42 -61.79 38.81
CA ASP A 15 -2.05 -61.73 39.33
C ASP A 15 -1.16 -61.05 38.27
N ALA A 16 -0.87 -59.76 38.44
CA ALA A 16 0.06 -59.02 37.58
C ALA A 16 1.14 -58.34 38.43
N ASP A 17 2.35 -58.86 38.29
CA ASP A 17 3.60 -58.41 38.91
C ASP A 17 3.99 -57.00 38.40
N ASP A 18 4.70 -56.22 39.23
CA ASP A 18 4.84 -54.76 39.15
C ASP A 18 5.74 -54.24 37.99
N SER A 19 5.94 -55.04 36.94
CA SER A 19 6.90 -54.80 35.85
C SER A 19 6.31 -54.58 34.45
N ASP A 20 4.99 -54.71 34.26
CA ASP A 20 4.31 -54.51 32.96
C ASP A 20 3.62 -53.13 32.83
N TRP A 21 4.22 -52.08 33.39
CA TRP A 21 3.69 -50.71 33.30
C TRP A 21 4.34 -49.90 32.16
N TRP A 22 3.57 -49.57 31.13
CA TRP A 22 3.98 -48.65 30.07
C TRP A 22 3.50 -47.22 30.38
N TRP A 23 4.44 -46.29 30.61
CA TRP A 23 4.14 -44.88 30.81
C TRP A 23 3.94 -44.17 29.47
N VAL A 24 2.72 -43.68 29.21
CA VAL A 24 2.48 -42.77 28.08
C VAL A 24 2.46 -41.34 28.60
N MET A 25 3.52 -40.58 28.31
CA MET A 25 3.60 -39.15 28.61
C MET A 25 2.95 -38.36 27.46
N THR A 26 1.84 -37.67 27.73
CA THR A 26 1.17 -36.79 26.77
C THR A 26 1.59 -35.35 26.99
N GLY A 27 2.13 -34.72 25.93
CA GLY A 27 2.52 -33.32 25.92
C GLY A 27 1.34 -32.39 25.59
N ALA A 28 1.18 -31.34 26.41
CA ALA A 28 0.54 -30.01 26.28
C ALA A 28 -0.60 -29.68 25.26
N GLY A 29 -1.18 -30.62 24.52
CA GLY A 29 -2.43 -30.45 23.78
C GLY A 29 -3.48 -31.39 24.35
N GLY A 30 -4.47 -30.86 25.07
CA GLY A 30 -5.43 -31.67 25.82
C GLY A 30 -6.29 -32.54 24.92
N LEU A 31 -6.07 -33.87 24.96
CA LEU A 31 -7.03 -34.84 24.42
C LEU A 31 -8.33 -34.76 25.23
N THR A 32 -9.47 -34.71 24.54
CA THR A 32 -10.78 -34.76 25.20
C THR A 32 -11.04 -36.17 25.74
N ALA A 33 -11.94 -36.31 26.71
CA ALA A 33 -12.30 -37.62 27.27
C ALA A 33 -12.80 -38.60 26.18
N ASP A 34 -13.51 -38.09 25.18
CA ASP A 34 -13.97 -38.86 24.02
C ASP A 34 -12.80 -39.38 23.18
N ASP A 35 -11.75 -38.58 22.98
CA ASP A 35 -10.55 -39.01 22.23
C ASP A 35 -9.83 -40.16 22.93
N VAL A 36 -9.78 -40.12 24.26
CA VAL A 36 -9.18 -41.18 25.10
C VAL A 36 -10.02 -42.45 25.05
N GLU A 37 -11.34 -42.34 25.10
CA GLU A 37 -12.25 -43.49 25.00
C GLU A 37 -12.18 -44.12 23.59
N HIS A 38 -12.15 -43.30 22.54
CA HIS A 38 -11.98 -43.77 21.17
C HIS A 38 -10.65 -44.50 20.96
N ALA A 39 -9.55 -43.92 21.46
CA ALA A 39 -8.23 -44.53 21.39
C ALA A 39 -8.19 -45.90 22.10
N SER A 40 -8.80 -45.99 23.29
CA SER A 40 -8.87 -47.25 24.04
C SER A 40 -9.68 -48.33 23.31
N THR A 41 -10.77 -47.94 22.64
CA THR A 41 -11.65 -48.84 21.90
C THR A 41 -10.98 -49.35 20.63
N LEU A 42 -10.25 -48.48 19.93
CA LEU A 42 -9.46 -48.84 18.76
C LEU A 42 -8.32 -49.81 19.11
N LEU A 43 -7.63 -49.59 20.23
CA LEU A 43 -6.57 -50.49 20.71
C LEU A 43 -7.14 -51.87 21.09
N ARG A 44 -8.30 -51.92 21.74
CA ARG A 44 -9.00 -53.20 22.02
C ARG A 44 -9.45 -53.90 20.74
N ALA A 45 -9.98 -53.17 19.77
CA ALA A 45 -10.39 -53.73 18.48
C ALA A 45 -9.19 -54.26 17.67
N ALA A 46 -8.03 -53.59 17.74
CA ALA A 46 -6.79 -54.03 17.13
C ALA A 46 -6.22 -55.29 17.78
N ALA A 47 -6.37 -55.45 19.10
CA ALA A 47 -5.94 -56.64 19.83
C ALA A 47 -6.85 -57.86 19.56
N VAL A 48 -8.18 -57.65 19.50
CA VAL A 48 -9.16 -58.73 19.33
C VAL A 48 -9.32 -59.18 17.86
N GLN A 49 -8.93 -58.32 16.89
CA GLN A 49 -9.04 -58.54 15.43
C GLN A 49 -10.31 -59.28 14.97
N PRO A 50 -11.51 -58.70 15.17
CA PRO A 50 -12.74 -59.34 14.72
C PRO A 50 -12.72 -59.52 13.20
N ALA A 51 -13.18 -60.68 12.72
CA ALA A 51 -13.16 -61.02 11.29
C ALA A 51 -13.90 -59.99 10.41
N VAL A 52 -14.94 -59.34 10.96
CA VAL A 52 -15.71 -58.28 10.29
C VAL A 52 -14.86 -57.03 10.06
N ILE A 53 -14.09 -56.59 11.07
CA ILE A 53 -13.21 -55.43 10.97
C ILE A 53 -12.06 -55.73 10.00
N ARG A 54 -11.48 -56.93 10.07
CA ARG A 54 -10.42 -57.34 9.15
C ARG A 54 -10.90 -57.39 7.70
N ALA A 55 -12.11 -57.88 7.46
CA ALA A 55 -12.72 -57.93 6.13
C ALA A 55 -13.04 -56.52 5.58
N ALA A 56 -13.54 -55.63 6.42
CA ALA A 56 -13.76 -54.23 6.04
C ALA A 56 -12.42 -53.52 5.76
N LEU A 57 -11.47 -53.61 6.68
CA LEU A 57 -10.22 -52.85 6.62
C LEU A 57 -9.23 -53.34 5.58
N LEU A 58 -9.22 -54.64 5.22
CA LEU A 58 -8.34 -55.16 4.17
C LEU A 58 -9.06 -55.38 2.85
N GLY A 59 -10.34 -55.78 2.89
CA GLY A 59 -11.12 -56.09 1.70
C GLY A 59 -11.79 -54.87 1.08
N ALA A 60 -12.35 -53.96 1.88
CA ALA A 60 -12.96 -52.74 1.35
C ALA A 60 -11.90 -51.70 0.97
N SER A 61 -10.82 -51.57 1.76
CA SER A 61 -9.70 -50.67 1.45
C SER A 61 -8.99 -51.04 0.15
N ARG A 62 -8.72 -52.33 -0.10
CA ARG A 62 -8.12 -52.79 -1.36
C ARG A 62 -9.01 -52.48 -2.56
N ARG A 63 -10.33 -52.61 -2.42
CA ARG A 63 -11.28 -52.26 -3.49
C ARG A 63 -11.35 -50.75 -3.72
N ALA A 64 -11.37 -49.95 -2.67
CA ALA A 64 -11.36 -48.49 -2.77
C ALA A 64 -10.05 -47.98 -3.39
N LEU A 65 -8.90 -48.54 -3.00
CA LEU A 65 -7.60 -48.20 -3.56
C LEU A 65 -7.49 -48.61 -5.03
N ALA A 66 -7.97 -49.81 -5.38
CA ALA A 66 -8.02 -50.25 -6.78
C ALA A 66 -8.90 -49.33 -7.65
N ALA A 67 -10.02 -48.83 -7.10
CA ALA A 67 -10.86 -47.86 -7.78
C ALA A 67 -10.16 -46.49 -7.95
N LEU A 68 -9.40 -46.04 -6.95
CA LEU A 68 -8.61 -44.80 -7.03
C LEU A 68 -7.48 -44.88 -8.04
N LEU A 69 -6.75 -46.00 -8.08
CA LEU A 69 -5.65 -46.22 -9.04
C LEU A 69 -6.14 -46.39 -10.48
N ALA A 70 -7.40 -46.79 -10.68
CA ALA A 70 -8.00 -46.92 -12.01
C ALA A 70 -8.50 -45.59 -12.60
N LEU A 71 -8.50 -44.48 -11.82
CA LEU A 71 -8.95 -43.17 -12.29
C LEU A 71 -7.83 -42.40 -13.01
N PRO A 72 -8.12 -41.74 -14.16
CA PRO A 72 -7.13 -40.93 -14.86
C PRO A 72 -6.68 -39.71 -14.03
N GLU A 73 -5.40 -39.35 -14.08
CA GLU A 73 -4.71 -38.35 -13.21
C GLU A 73 -5.45 -37.01 -13.04
N ARG A 74 -6.21 -36.57 -14.05
CA ARG A 74 -6.97 -35.32 -14.00
C ARG A 74 -8.17 -35.34 -13.03
N ALA A 75 -8.65 -36.51 -12.65
CA ALA A 75 -9.76 -36.66 -11.69
C ALA A 75 -9.29 -36.63 -10.23
N HIS A 76 -7.99 -36.84 -9.96
CA HIS A 76 -7.43 -36.86 -8.60
C HIS A 76 -7.48 -35.49 -7.92
N VAL A 77 -7.42 -34.41 -8.71
CA VAL A 77 -7.42 -33.03 -8.22
C VAL A 77 -8.80 -32.59 -7.71
N SER A 78 -9.89 -33.21 -8.18
CA SER A 78 -11.26 -32.77 -7.84
C SER A 78 -11.80 -33.36 -6.53
N LEU A 79 -11.15 -34.37 -5.94
CA LEU A 79 -11.68 -35.11 -4.78
C LEU A 79 -11.05 -34.71 -3.43
N LEU A 80 -10.04 -33.83 -3.42
CA LEU A 80 -9.38 -33.34 -2.20
C LEU A 80 -9.47 -31.80 -2.12
N PRO A 81 -10.57 -31.23 -1.61
CA PRO A 81 -10.74 -29.78 -1.54
C PRO A 81 -9.91 -29.10 -0.44
N HIS A 82 -9.24 -29.86 0.44
CA HIS A 82 -8.59 -29.35 1.66
C HIS A 82 -7.09 -29.72 1.78
N ALA A 83 -6.47 -30.30 0.74
CA ALA A 83 -5.05 -30.68 0.78
C ALA A 83 -4.09 -29.54 0.38
N GLN A 84 -4.59 -28.32 0.14
CA GLN A 84 -3.77 -27.17 -0.24
C GLN A 84 -3.57 -26.14 0.89
N SER A 85 -4.13 -26.34 2.08
CA SER A 85 -4.05 -25.35 3.17
C SER A 85 -3.16 -25.71 4.37
N GLU A 86 -2.56 -26.90 4.42
CA GLU A 86 -1.62 -27.27 5.50
C GLU A 86 -0.43 -28.07 4.93
N SER A 87 0.64 -27.36 4.58
CA SER A 87 1.96 -27.96 4.35
C SER A 87 2.94 -27.38 5.36
N GLU A 88 3.24 -28.14 6.40
CA GLU A 88 4.39 -27.93 7.28
C GLU A 88 5.72 -28.14 6.53
N PRO A 89 6.83 -27.47 6.94
CA PRO A 89 8.07 -27.44 6.18
C PRO A 89 8.85 -28.75 6.29
N GLN A 90 9.15 -29.38 5.15
CA GLN A 90 10.07 -30.53 5.07
C GLN A 90 11.54 -30.11 4.95
N PRO A 91 12.48 -30.94 5.44
CA PRO A 91 13.89 -30.57 5.58
C PRO A 91 14.61 -30.54 4.24
N ALA A 92 15.50 -29.54 4.08
CA ALA A 92 16.19 -29.23 2.84
C ALA A 92 17.15 -30.34 2.37
N GLU A 93 16.71 -31.12 1.39
CA GLU A 93 17.60 -31.88 0.51
C GLU A 93 18.08 -30.92 -0.60
N ARG A 94 19.39 -30.62 -0.61
CA ARG A 94 20.02 -29.71 -1.57
C ARG A 94 20.10 -30.37 -2.95
N VAL A 95 18.99 -30.38 -3.67
CA VAL A 95 18.96 -30.62 -5.11
C VAL A 95 19.29 -29.29 -5.77
N VAL A 96 20.46 -29.18 -6.38
CA VAL A 96 20.83 -28.03 -7.21
C VAL A 96 20.03 -28.16 -8.50
N GLU A 97 19.00 -27.33 -8.65
CA GLU A 97 18.27 -27.18 -9.91
C GLU A 97 19.25 -26.64 -10.97
N VAL A 98 19.46 -27.43 -12.03
CA VAL A 98 20.21 -27.00 -13.20
C VAL A 98 19.43 -25.87 -13.85
N GLU A 99 20.11 -24.74 -14.08
CA GLU A 99 19.54 -23.49 -14.61
C GLU A 99 18.46 -23.72 -15.66
N THR A 100 17.22 -23.40 -15.30
CA THR A 100 16.17 -23.14 -16.27
C THR A 100 16.55 -21.84 -16.99
N GLY A 101 16.80 -21.96 -18.30
CA GLY A 101 17.31 -20.88 -19.12
C GLY A 101 16.47 -19.61 -19.01
N ILE A 102 17.15 -18.46 -19.06
CA ILE A 102 16.56 -17.11 -18.98
C ILE A 102 15.34 -17.02 -19.90
N SER A 103 14.15 -16.92 -19.31
CA SER A 103 12.91 -16.71 -20.05
C SER A 103 12.79 -15.23 -20.39
N PHE A 104 13.05 -14.87 -21.65
CA PHE A 104 12.83 -13.51 -22.13
C PHE A 104 11.32 -13.26 -22.29
N PRO A 105 10.73 -12.30 -21.54
CA PRO A 105 9.29 -12.02 -21.61
C PRO A 105 8.82 -11.47 -22.98
N GLN A 106 9.77 -11.04 -23.82
CA GLN A 106 9.51 -10.66 -25.22
C GLN A 106 9.25 -11.85 -26.14
N LEU A 107 9.50 -13.07 -25.67
CA LEU A 107 9.32 -14.32 -26.41
C LEU A 107 8.19 -15.19 -25.83
N SER A 108 7.52 -14.77 -24.75
CA SER A 108 6.38 -15.49 -24.21
C SER A 108 5.09 -15.11 -24.94
N PRO A 109 4.20 -16.08 -25.24
CA PRO A 109 2.92 -15.79 -25.88
C PRO A 109 2.06 -14.92 -24.97
N ALA A 110 1.50 -13.85 -25.53
CA ALA A 110 0.67 -12.90 -24.81
C ALA A 110 -0.49 -13.60 -24.06
N GLY A 111 -0.48 -13.53 -22.72
CA GLY A 111 -1.61 -13.96 -21.89
C GLY A 111 -1.29 -14.73 -20.60
N ALA A 112 -0.03 -15.04 -20.27
CA ALA A 112 0.30 -15.96 -19.17
C ALA A 112 0.93 -15.31 -17.92
N GLY A 113 0.45 -14.13 -17.48
CA GLY A 113 1.08 -13.40 -16.37
C GLY A 113 0.16 -12.48 -15.55
N ALA A 114 -1.11 -12.84 -15.36
CA ALA A 114 -2.05 -12.02 -14.59
C ALA A 114 -2.01 -12.38 -13.08
N ALA A 115 -1.02 -11.88 -12.34
CA ALA A 115 -1.11 -11.87 -10.87
C ALA A 115 -0.23 -10.82 -10.16
N HIS A 116 0.82 -10.29 -10.78
CA HIS A 116 1.69 -9.27 -10.15
C HIS A 116 2.10 -8.12 -11.07
N HIS A 117 1.46 -8.03 -12.25
CA HIS A 117 2.05 -7.37 -13.42
C HIS A 117 1.42 -6.03 -13.79
N ASP A 118 0.55 -5.43 -12.96
CA ASP A 118 -0.18 -4.25 -13.45
C ASP A 118 0.66 -2.96 -13.48
N MET A 119 1.60 -2.79 -12.54
CA MET A 119 2.35 -1.52 -12.41
C MET A 119 3.69 -1.49 -13.18
N PHE A 120 4.38 -2.64 -13.27
CA PHE A 120 5.58 -2.77 -14.10
C PHE A 120 5.22 -2.77 -15.59
N GLU A 121 4.11 -3.40 -15.99
CA GLU A 121 3.63 -3.34 -17.37
C GLU A 121 3.10 -1.94 -17.72
N LEU A 122 2.52 -1.19 -16.76
CA LEU A 122 2.16 0.22 -16.97
C LEU A 122 3.39 1.12 -17.15
N SER A 123 4.45 0.92 -16.36
CA SER A 123 5.67 1.72 -16.47
C SER A 123 6.46 1.36 -17.72
N LEU A 124 6.48 0.08 -18.09
CA LEU A 124 7.15 -0.45 -19.27
C LEU A 124 6.36 -0.12 -20.55
N SER A 125 5.03 -0.16 -20.53
CA SER A 125 4.21 0.35 -21.65
C SER A 125 4.35 1.86 -21.82
N ARG A 126 4.43 2.64 -20.72
CA ARG A 126 4.77 4.08 -20.79
C ARG A 126 6.19 4.34 -21.31
N ALA A 127 7.15 3.46 -21.00
CA ALA A 127 8.53 3.58 -21.47
C ALA A 127 8.70 3.12 -22.93
N VAL A 128 7.97 2.07 -23.35
CA VAL A 128 8.00 1.50 -24.71
C VAL A 128 7.17 2.32 -25.70
N GLN A 129 6.14 3.05 -25.24
CA GLN A 129 5.40 4.04 -26.04
C GLN A 129 6.22 5.32 -26.36
N GLY A 130 7.55 5.24 -26.33
CA GLY A 130 8.44 6.31 -26.72
C GLY A 130 8.13 6.87 -28.11
N ARG A 131 7.74 8.16 -28.13
CA ARG A 131 8.00 9.14 -29.20
C ARG A 131 7.18 9.08 -30.51
N THR A 132 5.92 8.65 -30.48
CA THR A 132 4.99 8.96 -31.59
C THR A 132 3.71 9.59 -31.07
N GLY A 133 3.73 10.93 -30.97
CA GLY A 133 2.54 11.77 -30.73
C GLY A 133 2.51 12.45 -29.36
N GLY A 134 2.92 13.72 -29.30
CA GLY A 134 2.56 14.62 -28.18
C GLY A 134 3.67 15.02 -27.19
N ALA A 135 4.96 14.88 -27.53
CA ALA A 135 6.09 15.24 -26.67
C ALA A 135 6.34 16.77 -26.48
N ALA A 136 5.36 17.63 -26.74
CA ALA A 136 5.41 19.05 -26.37
C ALA A 136 4.55 19.38 -25.12
N GLY A 137 3.65 18.46 -24.72
CA GLY A 137 2.74 18.71 -23.59
C GLY A 137 3.24 18.19 -22.23
N ARG A 138 4.10 17.14 -22.21
CA ARG A 138 4.45 16.42 -20.97
C ARG A 138 5.72 16.92 -20.29
N GLU A 139 6.68 17.48 -21.03
CA GLU A 139 7.83 18.16 -20.41
C GLU A 139 7.44 19.48 -19.75
N ARG A 140 6.33 20.08 -20.21
CA ARG A 140 5.72 21.26 -19.60
C ARG A 140 5.20 21.01 -18.18
N GLY A 141 4.97 19.74 -17.80
CA GLY A 141 4.58 19.33 -16.45
C GLY A 141 5.75 19.01 -15.50
N LYS A 142 6.97 18.83 -16.02
CA LYS A 142 8.18 18.72 -15.17
C LYS A 142 8.59 20.11 -14.66
N LEU A 143 8.41 21.14 -15.50
CA LEU A 143 8.64 22.54 -15.15
C LEU A 143 7.56 23.13 -14.23
N SER A 144 6.40 22.49 -14.09
CA SER A 144 5.35 22.94 -13.17
C SER A 144 5.57 22.47 -11.71
N ARG A 145 6.70 21.82 -11.43
CA ARG A 145 7.07 21.32 -10.08
C ARG A 145 8.41 21.91 -9.60
N VAL A 146 8.77 23.08 -10.09
CA VAL A 146 9.90 23.84 -9.54
C VAL A 146 9.37 24.60 -8.32
N THR A 147 9.91 24.27 -7.15
CA THR A 147 9.61 24.97 -5.90
C THR A 147 10.76 25.93 -5.61
N GLN A 148 10.44 27.22 -5.52
CA GLN A 148 11.40 28.23 -5.11
C GLN A 148 11.71 28.06 -3.61
N LEU A 149 12.99 27.92 -3.28
CA LEU A 149 13.44 27.70 -1.90
C LEU A 149 13.97 28.96 -1.24
N THR A 150 14.53 29.89 -2.00
CA THR A 150 15.04 31.17 -1.47
C THR A 150 14.52 32.37 -2.27
N GLY A 151 14.56 33.54 -1.66
CA GLY A 151 14.11 34.79 -2.29
C GLY A 151 15.12 35.31 -3.31
N PHE A 152 14.67 36.19 -4.22
CA PHE A 152 15.56 36.88 -5.17
C PHE A 152 16.50 37.90 -4.51
N SER A 153 16.26 38.24 -3.24
CA SER A 153 17.10 39.14 -2.45
C SER A 153 18.21 38.41 -1.69
N ASP A 154 18.19 37.08 -1.67
CA ASP A 154 19.12 36.30 -0.88
C ASP A 154 20.45 36.15 -1.64
N PRO A 155 21.60 36.14 -0.95
CA PRO A 155 22.92 36.04 -1.58
C PRO A 155 23.09 34.75 -2.40
N VAL A 156 22.37 33.70 -2.02
CA VAL A 156 22.30 32.43 -2.74
C VAL A 156 20.87 32.15 -3.13
N TYR A 157 20.64 32.03 -4.42
CA TYR A 157 19.35 31.67 -4.98
C TYR A 157 19.23 30.16 -5.16
N ALA A 158 18.11 29.57 -4.75
CA ALA A 158 17.89 28.14 -4.87
C ALA A 158 16.47 27.80 -5.33
N GLU A 159 16.41 26.86 -6.27
CA GLU A 159 15.19 26.23 -6.78
C GLU A 159 15.32 24.72 -6.70
N ALA A 160 14.27 24.01 -6.32
CA ALA A 160 14.26 22.55 -6.31
C ALA A 160 13.25 21.98 -7.30
N ILE A 161 13.69 20.96 -8.02
CA ILE A 161 12.84 20.09 -8.84
C ILE A 161 12.65 18.79 -8.09
N VAL A 162 11.40 18.46 -7.76
CA VAL A 162 11.05 17.23 -7.04
C VAL A 162 10.57 16.16 -8.02
N ALA A 163 11.30 15.05 -8.09
CA ALA A 163 10.94 13.87 -8.85
C ALA A 163 10.76 12.66 -7.91
N VAL A 164 9.54 12.15 -7.82
CA VAL A 164 9.21 11.00 -6.95
C VAL A 164 9.12 9.73 -7.79
N ASN A 165 9.91 8.72 -7.43
CA ASN A 165 10.00 7.41 -8.05
C ASN A 165 9.69 6.33 -7.02
N GLN A 166 8.43 5.90 -6.87
CA GLN A 166 8.02 4.88 -5.88
C GLN A 166 8.71 5.11 -4.51
N TYR A 167 9.75 4.36 -4.19
CA TYR A 167 10.49 4.42 -2.92
C TYR A 167 11.61 5.47 -2.84
N ASP A 168 11.98 6.15 -3.92
CA ASP A 168 13.06 7.15 -3.96
C ASP A 168 12.55 8.50 -4.48
N ILE A 169 12.82 9.57 -3.75
CA ILE A 169 12.56 10.94 -4.16
C ILE A 169 13.89 11.58 -4.50
N VAL A 170 14.03 11.98 -5.75
CA VAL A 170 15.17 12.73 -6.25
C VAL A 170 14.82 14.21 -6.17
N LEU A 171 15.58 14.95 -5.37
CA LEU A 171 15.54 16.40 -5.32
C LEU A 171 16.75 16.95 -6.07
N ASP A 172 16.48 17.60 -7.19
CA ASP A 172 17.50 18.34 -7.93
C ASP A 172 17.41 19.81 -7.49
N VAL A 173 18.35 20.24 -6.65
CA VAL A 173 18.45 21.61 -6.15
C VAL A 173 19.43 22.39 -7.03
N LEU A 174 18.92 23.35 -7.79
CA LEU A 174 19.74 24.34 -8.48
C LEU A 174 20.13 25.42 -7.47
N VAL A 175 21.42 25.63 -7.29
CA VAL A 175 21.98 26.67 -6.43
C VAL A 175 22.73 27.66 -7.31
N VAL A 176 22.41 28.94 -7.18
CA VAL A 176 22.99 30.04 -7.96
C VAL A 176 23.60 31.05 -7.00
N ASN A 177 24.88 31.35 -7.22
CA ASN A 177 25.54 32.43 -6.50
C ASN A 177 25.13 33.77 -7.11
N GLN A 178 24.45 34.62 -6.34
CA GLN A 178 24.09 35.96 -6.82
C GLN A 178 25.13 37.02 -6.47
N THR A 179 26.11 36.70 -5.63
CA THR A 179 27.16 37.63 -5.21
C THR A 179 28.31 37.66 -6.21
N ASP A 180 29.16 38.68 -6.06
CA ASP A 180 30.38 38.84 -6.86
C ASP A 180 31.60 38.16 -6.20
N ASP A 181 31.40 37.48 -5.08
CA ASP A 181 32.44 36.74 -4.34
C ASP A 181 32.36 35.23 -4.64
N THR A 182 33.49 34.54 -4.53
CA THR A 182 33.51 33.06 -4.63
C THR A 182 32.98 32.45 -3.33
N LEU A 183 31.95 31.61 -3.44
CA LEU A 183 31.43 30.84 -2.31
C LEU A 183 32.13 29.49 -2.26
N GLN A 184 32.80 29.21 -1.16
CA GLN A 184 33.46 27.94 -0.89
C GLN A 184 32.58 27.07 0.01
N ASN A 185 32.73 25.75 -0.15
CA ASN A 185 32.05 24.75 0.65
C ASN A 185 30.53 24.96 0.74
N CYS A 186 29.90 25.38 -0.37
CA CYS A 186 28.46 25.57 -0.44
C CYS A 186 27.78 24.20 -0.35
N THR A 187 27.11 23.94 0.77
CA THR A 187 26.46 22.67 1.09
C THR A 187 24.98 22.91 1.34
N VAL A 188 24.15 22.01 0.79
CA VAL A 188 22.71 21.99 1.07
C VAL A 188 22.47 20.97 2.17
N GLU A 189 22.16 21.46 3.36
CA GLU A 189 21.79 20.62 4.49
C GLU A 189 20.28 20.43 4.48
N LEU A 190 19.86 19.19 4.22
CA LEU A 190 18.44 18.82 4.22
C LEU A 190 18.13 18.01 5.48
N ALA A 191 16.96 18.29 6.04
CA ALA A 191 16.32 17.54 7.10
C ALA A 191 14.89 17.21 6.67
N THR A 192 14.37 16.10 7.20
CA THR A 192 13.05 15.60 6.81
C THR A 192 12.18 15.43 8.05
N LEU A 193 10.92 15.86 7.93
CA LEU A 193 9.86 15.58 8.89
C LEU A 193 8.96 14.47 8.33
N GLY A 194 8.62 13.51 9.20
CA GLY A 194 7.85 12.32 8.84
C GLY A 194 8.74 11.11 8.58
N GLU A 195 8.18 10.06 7.99
CA GLU A 195 8.87 8.79 7.71
C GLU A 195 9.63 8.82 6.37
N LEU A 196 10.43 9.87 6.19
CA LEU A 196 11.37 10.02 5.09
C LEU A 196 12.79 9.83 5.61
N ARG A 197 13.65 9.17 4.83
CA ARG A 197 15.06 8.94 5.17
C ARG A 197 15.96 9.57 4.11
N LEU A 198 16.69 10.61 4.49
CA LEU A 198 17.78 11.14 3.67
C LEU A 198 18.89 10.09 3.56
N VAL A 199 19.19 9.65 2.34
CA VAL A 199 20.18 8.60 2.09
C VAL A 199 21.59 9.16 2.04
N GLU A 200 21.75 10.33 1.44
CA GLU A 200 23.04 10.94 1.18
C GLU A 200 22.98 12.44 1.48
N ARG A 201 24.00 12.92 2.20
CA ARG A 201 24.21 14.36 2.36
C ARG A 201 25.03 14.85 1.18
N PRO A 202 24.54 15.83 0.42
CA PRO A 202 25.27 16.30 -0.75
C PRO A 202 26.63 16.89 -0.38
N ALA A 203 27.64 16.62 -1.19
CA ALA A 203 28.98 17.17 -1.01
C ALA A 203 28.99 18.69 -1.27
N GLY A 204 29.90 19.38 -0.59
CA GLY A 204 30.09 20.81 -0.77
C GLY A 204 30.62 21.15 -2.17
N VAL A 205 30.05 22.20 -2.76
CA VAL A 205 30.44 22.70 -4.08
C VAL A 205 31.06 24.08 -3.92
N VAL A 206 32.06 24.39 -4.75
CA VAL A 206 32.61 25.74 -4.87
C VAL A 206 31.91 26.45 -6.02
N LEU A 207 31.29 27.59 -5.73
CA LEU A 207 30.58 28.40 -6.70
C LEU A 207 31.38 29.67 -7.00
N ALA A 208 31.69 29.89 -8.27
CA ALA A 208 32.30 31.14 -8.72
C ALA A 208 31.27 32.29 -8.65
N PRO A 209 31.72 33.55 -8.74
CA PRO A 209 30.82 34.71 -8.83
C PRO A 209 29.82 34.52 -9.97
N ARG A 210 28.52 34.73 -9.69
CA ARG A 210 27.44 34.58 -10.68
C ARG A 210 27.29 33.19 -11.32
N ASP A 211 27.95 32.18 -10.76
CA ASP A 211 27.90 30.80 -11.27
C ASP A 211 26.79 29.98 -10.61
N PHE A 212 26.47 28.83 -11.19
CA PHE A 212 25.42 27.93 -10.70
C PHE A 212 25.90 26.47 -10.67
N ALA A 213 25.36 25.71 -9.73
CA ALA A 213 25.54 24.27 -9.68
C ALA A 213 24.23 23.55 -9.36
N THR A 214 24.08 22.32 -9.84
CA THR A 214 22.96 21.45 -9.50
C THR A 214 23.43 20.38 -8.53
N ILE A 215 22.78 20.34 -7.37
CA ILE A 215 23.05 19.39 -6.31
C ILE A 215 21.88 18.41 -6.27
N ARG A 216 22.16 17.11 -6.39
CA ARG A 216 21.14 16.07 -6.32
C ARG A 216 21.13 15.44 -4.94
N ALA A 217 19.96 15.32 -4.34
CA ALA A 217 19.76 14.63 -3.08
C ALA A 217 18.75 13.50 -3.25
N HIS A 218 19.05 12.34 -2.67
CA HIS A 218 18.18 11.17 -2.68
C HIS A 218 17.53 10.99 -1.31
N VAL A 219 16.20 10.96 -1.29
CA VAL A 219 15.39 10.76 -0.09
C VAL A 219 14.53 9.53 -0.28
N LYS A 220 14.77 8.51 0.53
CA LYS A 220 13.96 7.29 0.51
C LYS A 220 12.68 7.49 1.30
N VAL A 221 11.56 7.07 0.71
CA VAL A 221 10.25 7.06 1.35
C VAL A 221 10.07 5.73 2.07
N ALA A 222 9.90 5.77 3.39
CA ALA A 222 9.60 4.57 4.17
C ALA A 222 8.09 4.31 4.29
N SER A 223 7.27 5.37 4.20
CA SER A 223 5.82 5.29 4.42
C SER A 223 5.06 6.34 3.63
N THR A 224 3.76 6.13 3.47
CA THR A 224 2.86 6.92 2.62
C THR A 224 2.28 8.14 3.33
N GLU A 225 3.06 8.77 4.19
CA GLU A 225 2.63 9.98 4.92
C GLU A 225 3.07 11.23 4.16
N ASN A 226 2.36 12.34 4.37
CA ASN A 226 2.83 13.63 3.86
C ASN A 226 4.17 13.97 4.54
N GLY A 227 5.19 14.16 3.71
CA GLY A 227 6.53 14.51 4.18
C GLY A 227 6.80 16.00 4.00
N ILE A 228 7.58 16.58 4.92
CA ILE A 228 8.12 17.93 4.77
C ILE A 228 9.63 17.81 4.71
N ILE A 229 10.24 18.38 3.68
CA ILE A 229 11.70 18.52 3.58
C ILE A 229 12.02 19.99 3.81
N PHE A 230 12.85 20.25 4.81
CA PHE A 230 13.30 21.58 5.16
C PHE A 230 14.82 21.58 5.25
N GLY A 231 15.45 22.73 5.14
CA GLY A 231 16.90 22.77 5.10
C GLY A 231 17.49 24.16 5.09
N ASN A 232 18.81 24.18 4.97
CA ASN A 232 19.60 25.39 4.96
C ASN A 232 20.78 25.22 4.00
N ILE A 233 21.16 26.31 3.34
CA ILE A 233 22.39 26.38 2.56
C ILE A 233 23.45 27.03 3.45
N VAL A 234 24.56 26.32 3.65
CA VAL A 234 25.72 26.83 4.39
C VAL A 234 26.85 27.05 3.38
N TYR A 235 27.48 28.22 3.44
CA TYR A 235 28.61 28.56 2.58
C TYR A 235 29.64 29.42 3.31
N GLU A 236 30.86 29.42 2.80
CA GLU A 236 31.97 30.23 3.31
C GLU A 236 32.41 31.22 2.22
N VAL A 237 32.53 32.50 2.54
CA VAL A 237 32.99 33.52 1.57
C VAL A 237 34.50 33.58 1.57
N SER A 238 35.12 33.44 0.40
CA SER A 238 36.58 33.52 0.29
C SER A 238 37.07 34.95 0.50
N GLY A 239 37.89 35.19 1.53
CA GLY A 239 38.64 36.45 1.69
C GLY A 239 38.25 37.33 2.87
N ALA A 240 37.05 37.16 3.44
CA ALA A 240 36.69 37.70 4.75
C ALA A 240 36.97 36.64 5.82
N SER A 241 37.22 37.04 7.08
CA SER A 241 37.56 36.16 8.19
C SER A 241 36.51 35.06 8.44
N MET A 242 36.58 33.92 7.74
CA MET A 242 35.73 32.72 7.89
C MET A 242 34.27 33.06 8.26
N ASP A 243 33.66 34.03 7.59
CA ASP A 243 32.27 34.38 7.87
C ASP A 243 31.38 33.33 7.19
N ARG A 244 30.66 32.58 8.00
CA ARG A 244 29.79 31.49 7.53
C ARG A 244 28.42 32.06 7.23
N GLY A 245 28.08 32.12 5.95
CA GLY A 245 26.74 32.47 5.52
C GLY A 245 25.81 31.27 5.67
N VAL A 246 24.62 31.50 6.24
CA VAL A 246 23.57 30.50 6.33
C VAL A 246 22.29 31.11 5.76
N VAL A 247 21.72 30.44 4.76
CA VAL A 247 20.41 30.80 4.18
C VAL A 247 19.44 29.69 4.51
N VAL A 248 18.36 30.03 5.21
CA VAL A 248 17.29 29.08 5.51
C VAL A 248 16.43 28.91 4.27
N LEU A 249 16.19 27.66 3.88
CA LEU A 249 15.36 27.30 2.74
C LEU A 249 13.89 27.27 3.15
N ASN A 250 13.02 27.60 2.21
CA ASN A 250 11.59 27.36 2.35
C ASN A 250 11.28 25.85 2.33
N ASP A 251 10.22 25.48 3.05
CA ASP A 251 9.83 24.09 3.22
C ASP A 251 9.26 23.52 1.90
N ILE A 252 9.64 22.28 1.60
CA ILE A 252 9.13 21.50 0.48
C ILE A 252 8.10 20.52 1.02
N HIS A 253 6.83 20.75 0.70
CA HIS A 253 5.75 19.82 1.01
C HIS A 253 5.65 18.73 -0.06
N ILE A 254 5.75 17.47 0.36
CA ILE A 254 5.53 16.31 -0.50
C ILE A 254 4.15 15.74 -0.18
N ASP A 255 3.20 16.03 -1.07
CA ASP A 255 1.85 15.47 -1.00
C ASP A 255 1.82 14.10 -1.67
N ILE A 256 1.46 13.06 -0.89
CA ILE A 256 1.38 11.71 -1.43
C ILE A 256 0.16 11.49 -2.34
N VAL A 257 -0.88 12.31 -2.18
CA VAL A 257 -2.16 12.18 -2.91
C VAL A 257 -1.97 12.31 -4.42
N ASP A 258 -1.00 13.11 -4.85
CA ASP A 258 -0.67 13.29 -6.28
C ASP A 258 -0.05 12.02 -6.90
N TYR A 259 0.35 11.06 -6.07
CA TYR A 259 0.89 9.76 -6.47
C TYR A 259 -0.07 8.60 -6.25
N ILE A 260 -1.31 8.88 -5.83
CA ILE A 260 -2.37 7.88 -5.82
C ILE A 260 -2.86 7.68 -7.25
N GLN A 261 -3.05 6.42 -7.64
CA GLN A 261 -3.57 6.04 -8.96
C GLN A 261 -4.97 5.45 -8.83
N PRO A 262 -5.87 5.75 -9.77
CA PRO A 262 -7.20 5.15 -9.78
C PRO A 262 -7.08 3.64 -10.03
N ALA A 263 -7.73 2.85 -9.18
CA ALA A 263 -7.75 1.39 -9.26
C ALA A 263 -9.19 0.89 -9.21
N VAL A 264 -9.42 -0.36 -9.61
CA VAL A 264 -10.74 -1.01 -9.55
C VAL A 264 -10.66 -2.24 -8.66
N CYS A 265 -11.69 -2.48 -7.86
CA CYS A 265 -11.85 -3.69 -7.06
C CYS A 265 -13.30 -4.18 -7.13
N SER A 266 -13.53 -5.45 -6.76
CA SER A 266 -14.89 -6.00 -6.71
C SER A 266 -15.65 -5.48 -5.48
N ASP A 267 -16.98 -5.51 -5.49
CA ASP A 267 -17.79 -5.09 -4.33
C ASP A 267 -17.54 -5.97 -3.09
N ALA A 268 -17.20 -7.25 -3.30
CA ALA A 268 -16.84 -8.16 -2.22
C ALA A 268 -15.52 -7.75 -1.56
N ASP A 269 -14.49 -7.49 -2.37
CA ASP A 269 -13.18 -7.07 -1.88
C ASP A 269 -13.27 -5.70 -1.20
N PHE A 270 -14.06 -4.77 -1.76
CA PHE A 270 -14.30 -3.46 -1.14
C PHE A 270 -14.87 -3.61 0.27
N ARG A 271 -15.89 -4.47 0.46
CA ARG A 271 -16.49 -4.71 1.79
C ARG A 271 -15.53 -5.38 2.75
N GLN A 272 -14.73 -6.32 2.27
CA GLN A 272 -13.71 -6.98 3.09
C GLN A 272 -12.66 -5.98 3.54
N MET A 273 -12.02 -5.27 2.62
CA MET A 273 -11.01 -4.26 2.94
C MET A 273 -11.59 -3.13 3.80
N TRP A 274 -12.84 -2.72 3.56
CA TRP A 274 -13.52 -1.72 4.37
C TRP A 274 -13.68 -2.17 5.83
N ALA A 275 -13.93 -3.46 6.07
CA ALA A 275 -14.02 -4.02 7.41
C ALA A 275 -12.64 -4.25 8.06
N GLU A 276 -11.61 -4.54 7.26
CA GLU A 276 -10.24 -4.80 7.71
C GLU A 276 -9.48 -3.51 8.06
N PHE A 277 -9.72 -2.41 7.36
CA PHE A 277 -8.98 -1.16 7.58
C PHE A 277 -9.33 -0.51 8.92
N GLU A 278 -8.30 -0.38 9.76
CA GLU A 278 -8.40 0.15 11.12
C GLU A 278 -8.50 1.68 11.16
N TRP A 279 -7.81 2.37 10.25
CA TRP A 279 -7.75 3.82 10.23
C TRP A 279 -8.90 4.42 9.43
N GLU A 280 -9.71 5.23 10.11
CA GLU A 280 -10.82 5.97 9.52
C GLU A 280 -10.65 7.47 9.74
N ASN A 281 -10.84 8.24 8.66
CA ASN A 281 -10.98 9.68 8.72
C ASN A 281 -12.35 10.09 8.17
N LYS A 282 -13.11 10.87 8.94
CA LYS A 282 -14.42 11.37 8.54
C LYS A 282 -14.34 12.86 8.27
N VAL A 283 -14.45 13.23 7.00
CA VAL A 283 -14.45 14.60 6.53
C VAL A 283 -15.87 15.09 6.31
N SER A 284 -16.25 16.18 6.98
CA SER A 284 -17.52 16.85 6.73
C SER A 284 -17.45 17.64 5.42
N VAL A 285 -18.52 17.59 4.64
CA VAL A 285 -18.63 18.31 3.36
C VAL A 285 -19.40 19.61 3.58
N ASN A 286 -18.72 20.73 3.35
CA ASN A 286 -19.34 22.06 3.33
C ASN A 286 -18.81 22.84 2.11
N THR A 287 -19.54 22.75 1.00
CA THR A 287 -19.13 23.39 -0.27
C THR A 287 -20.17 24.38 -0.77
N ASN A 288 -19.79 25.23 -1.72
CA ASN A 288 -20.73 26.13 -2.40
C ASN A 288 -21.36 25.49 -3.65
N ILE A 289 -21.05 24.22 -3.93
CA ILE A 289 -21.55 23.50 -5.10
C ILE A 289 -23.00 23.11 -4.82
N THR A 290 -23.86 23.29 -5.82
CA THR A 290 -25.30 23.05 -5.72
C THR A 290 -25.74 21.75 -6.40
N ASP A 291 -24.90 21.17 -7.26
CA ASP A 291 -25.14 19.90 -7.93
C ASP A 291 -24.32 18.75 -7.31
N LEU A 292 -24.98 17.62 -7.08
CA LEU A 292 -24.37 16.43 -6.48
C LEU A 292 -23.34 15.78 -7.41
N ARG A 293 -23.59 15.80 -8.72
CA ARG A 293 -22.68 15.21 -9.71
C ARG A 293 -21.45 16.05 -9.93
N GLU A 294 -21.63 17.37 -10.04
CA GLU A 294 -20.51 18.31 -10.11
C GLU A 294 -19.59 18.15 -8.89
N TYR A 295 -20.15 17.98 -7.69
CA TYR A 295 -19.36 17.71 -6.49
C TYR A 295 -18.58 16.39 -6.59
N LEU A 296 -19.21 15.31 -7.06
CA LEU A 296 -18.55 14.01 -7.23
C LEU A 296 -17.41 14.08 -8.26
N ASP A 297 -17.64 14.71 -9.42
CA ASP A 297 -16.63 14.84 -10.47
C ASP A 297 -15.45 15.72 -10.02
N HIS A 298 -15.74 16.78 -9.26
CA HIS A 298 -14.71 17.62 -8.65
C HIS A 298 -13.89 16.84 -7.62
N LEU A 299 -14.55 16.02 -6.80
CA LEU A 299 -13.89 15.15 -5.84
C LEU A 299 -13.00 14.13 -6.56
N LEU A 300 -13.51 13.40 -7.55
CA LEU A 300 -12.76 12.42 -8.34
C LEU A 300 -11.53 13.04 -9.01
N THR A 301 -11.67 14.24 -9.57
CA THR A 301 -10.56 14.97 -10.21
C THR A 301 -9.49 15.36 -9.18
N SER A 302 -9.90 15.77 -7.98
CA SER A 302 -8.99 16.24 -6.93
C SER A 302 -8.27 15.11 -6.18
N THR A 303 -8.90 13.96 -6.00
CA THR A 303 -8.37 12.82 -5.24
C THR A 303 -7.78 11.72 -6.13
N ASN A 304 -7.97 11.81 -7.44
CA ASN A 304 -7.54 10.82 -8.43
C ASN A 304 -8.02 9.39 -8.12
N MET A 305 -9.18 9.27 -7.47
CA MET A 305 -9.81 7.97 -7.17
C MET A 305 -10.74 7.53 -8.30
N LYS A 306 -11.01 6.23 -8.36
CA LYS A 306 -12.01 5.66 -9.27
C LYS A 306 -13.33 5.47 -8.55
N CYS A 307 -14.44 5.90 -9.15
CA CYS A 307 -15.78 5.55 -8.70
C CYS A 307 -16.10 4.09 -9.07
N LEU A 308 -16.46 3.28 -8.09
CA LEU A 308 -16.89 1.89 -8.27
C LEU A 308 -18.40 1.77 -8.45
N THR A 309 -19.17 2.75 -7.95
CA THR A 309 -20.62 2.76 -8.08
C THR A 309 -21.00 2.99 -9.55
N PRO A 310 -21.86 2.14 -10.15
CA PRO A 310 -22.22 2.28 -11.55
C PRO A 310 -23.06 3.54 -11.81
N ASP A 311 -22.87 4.17 -12.97
CA ASP A 311 -23.58 5.41 -13.35
C ASP A 311 -25.11 5.29 -13.30
N LYS A 312 -25.64 4.08 -13.49
CA LYS A 312 -27.08 3.79 -13.36
C LYS A 312 -27.61 4.02 -11.94
N ALA A 313 -26.80 3.73 -10.93
CA ALA A 313 -27.14 3.97 -9.52
C ALA A 313 -26.92 5.45 -9.13
N LEU A 314 -26.07 6.16 -9.87
CA LEU A 314 -25.87 7.62 -9.77
C LEU A 314 -26.89 8.40 -10.62
N SER A 315 -27.72 7.70 -11.40
CA SER A 315 -28.78 8.27 -12.23
C SER A 315 -30.14 8.17 -11.57
N GLY A 316 -30.56 9.28 -10.96
CA GLY A 316 -31.89 9.46 -10.37
C GLY A 316 -32.09 10.90 -9.93
N GLN A 317 -33.35 11.33 -9.82
CA GLN A 317 -33.73 12.62 -9.20
C GLN A 317 -33.79 12.46 -7.67
N CYS A 318 -32.80 11.82 -7.08
CA CYS A 318 -32.68 11.64 -5.65
C CYS A 318 -31.82 12.78 -5.08
N GLY A 319 -32.33 13.50 -4.08
CA GLY A 319 -31.60 14.57 -3.36
C GLY A 319 -30.48 14.06 -2.46
N PHE A 320 -30.04 12.81 -2.67
CA PHE A 320 -29.00 12.11 -1.94
C PHE A 320 -28.17 11.29 -2.92
N LEU A 321 -26.85 11.25 -2.70
CA LEU A 321 -25.87 10.52 -3.48
C LEU A 321 -24.93 9.77 -2.55
N ALA A 322 -24.85 8.45 -2.74
CA ALA A 322 -23.83 7.62 -2.12
C ALA A 322 -22.94 6.99 -3.19
N ALA A 323 -21.63 7.14 -3.05
CA ALA A 323 -20.64 6.58 -3.97
C ALA A 323 -19.49 5.92 -3.22
N ASN A 324 -19.07 4.74 -3.69
CA ASN A 324 -17.86 4.07 -3.24
C ASN A 324 -16.73 4.39 -4.20
N LEU A 325 -15.61 4.85 -3.65
CA LEU A 325 -14.42 5.22 -4.36
C LEU A 325 -13.26 4.35 -3.89
N TYR A 326 -12.38 4.02 -4.82
CA TYR A 326 -11.20 3.23 -4.55
C TYR A 326 -10.00 3.73 -5.35
N ALA A 327 -8.85 3.65 -4.72
CA ALA A 327 -7.58 3.95 -5.34
C ALA A 327 -6.45 3.15 -4.70
N ARG A 328 -5.34 3.08 -5.42
CA ARG A 328 -4.12 2.44 -4.95
C ARG A 328 -2.95 3.40 -5.09
N SER A 329 -2.15 3.51 -4.04
CA SER A 329 -0.93 4.29 -4.04
C SER A 329 0.15 3.64 -4.93
N ILE A 330 1.11 4.43 -5.42
CA ILE A 330 2.36 3.93 -6.06
C ILE A 330 3.13 2.93 -5.17
N PHE A 331 2.88 2.95 -3.86
CA PHE A 331 3.45 2.04 -2.87
C PHE A 331 2.72 0.70 -2.74
N GLY A 332 1.61 0.52 -3.48
CA GLY A 332 0.75 -0.66 -3.38
C GLY A 332 -0.23 -0.61 -2.21
N GLU A 333 -0.33 0.52 -1.50
CA GLU A 333 -1.33 0.69 -0.44
C GLU A 333 -2.70 1.02 -1.00
N ASP A 334 -3.72 0.37 -0.44
CA ASP A 334 -5.11 0.52 -0.83
C ASP A 334 -5.80 1.62 0.00
N ALA A 335 -6.54 2.49 -0.67
CA ALA A 335 -7.33 3.56 -0.06
C ALA A 335 -8.77 3.50 -0.54
N LEU A 336 -9.71 3.48 0.42
CA LEU A 336 -11.13 3.41 0.17
C LEU A 336 -11.78 4.71 0.63
N ALA A 337 -12.77 5.19 -0.10
CA ALA A 337 -13.63 6.26 0.38
C ALA A 337 -15.10 5.97 0.10
N ASN A 338 -15.94 6.29 1.08
CA ASN A 338 -17.38 6.28 0.95
C ASN A 338 -17.87 7.72 1.04
N VAL A 339 -18.48 8.19 -0.04
CA VAL A 339 -19.06 9.53 -0.15
C VAL A 339 -20.54 9.41 0.12
N SER A 340 -21.06 10.21 1.04
CA SER A 340 -22.48 10.30 1.36
C SER A 340 -22.88 11.78 1.43
N VAL A 341 -23.53 12.29 0.39
CA VAL A 341 -23.86 13.71 0.25
C VAL A 341 -25.32 13.92 -0.15
N GLU A 342 -25.91 15.01 0.30
CA GLU A 342 -27.32 15.37 0.10
C GLU A 342 -27.51 16.85 -0.17
N ILE A 343 -28.61 17.18 -0.83
CA ILE A 343 -29.09 18.56 -0.99
C ILE A 343 -30.21 18.78 0.02
N PRO A 344 -30.04 19.64 1.03
CA PRO A 344 -31.09 19.93 1.99
C PRO A 344 -32.35 20.46 1.27
N PRO A 345 -33.53 19.84 1.48
CA PRO A 345 -34.75 20.19 0.74
C PRO A 345 -35.37 21.55 1.14
N HIS A 346 -34.79 22.23 2.13
CA HIS A 346 -35.38 23.40 2.78
C HIS A 346 -34.88 24.76 2.25
N ARG A 347 -33.94 24.78 1.30
CA ARG A 347 -33.43 26.00 0.65
C ARG A 347 -33.34 25.81 -0.86
N ASN A 348 -33.97 26.70 -1.62
CA ASN A 348 -33.70 26.80 -3.07
C ASN A 348 -32.22 27.15 -3.26
N ALA A 349 -31.49 26.34 -4.05
CA ALA A 349 -30.04 26.41 -4.21
C ALA A 349 -29.24 26.21 -2.90
N ALA A 350 -29.66 25.25 -2.06
CA ALA A 350 -28.86 24.85 -0.91
C ALA A 350 -27.52 24.22 -1.35
N PRO A 351 -26.42 24.51 -0.63
CA PRO A 351 -25.15 23.83 -0.86
C PRO A 351 -25.27 22.33 -0.56
N VAL A 352 -24.46 21.54 -1.25
CA VAL A 352 -24.30 20.10 -0.96
C VAL A 352 -23.69 19.93 0.43
N VAL A 353 -24.38 19.17 1.28
CA VAL A 353 -23.96 18.84 2.65
C VAL A 353 -23.78 17.33 2.76
N GLY A 354 -22.83 16.87 3.57
CA GLY A 354 -22.65 15.45 3.78
C GLY A 354 -21.36 15.11 4.49
N HIS A 355 -20.92 13.87 4.30
CA HIS A 355 -19.66 13.40 4.84
C HIS A 355 -18.98 12.43 3.87
N VAL A 356 -17.66 12.50 3.83
CA VAL A 356 -16.80 11.54 3.15
C VAL A 356 -16.04 10.77 4.21
N ARG A 357 -16.20 9.45 4.24
CA ARG A 357 -15.45 8.57 5.12
C ARG A 357 -14.33 7.94 4.31
N ILE A 358 -13.10 8.11 4.77
CA ILE A 358 -11.92 7.56 4.13
C ILE A 358 -11.39 6.47 5.06
N ARG A 359 -11.09 5.31 4.51
CA ARG A 359 -10.42 4.22 5.21
C ARG A 359 -9.17 3.80 4.46
N ALA A 360 -8.09 3.56 5.19
CA ALA A 360 -6.84 3.09 4.63
C ALA A 360 -6.11 2.19 5.63
N LYS A 361 -5.11 1.45 5.15
CA LYS A 361 -4.26 0.62 6.01
C LYS A 361 -3.34 1.45 6.91
N SER A 362 -2.86 2.61 6.43
CA SER A 362 -1.96 3.50 7.15
C SER A 362 -2.70 4.77 7.61
N GLN A 363 -2.34 5.28 8.79
CA GLN A 363 -2.90 6.51 9.35
C GLN A 363 -2.62 7.71 8.42
N GLY A 364 -1.37 7.85 7.97
CA GLY A 364 -0.96 8.93 7.08
C GLY A 364 -1.82 9.00 5.81
N MET A 365 -2.11 7.88 5.15
CA MET A 365 -2.94 7.87 3.95
C MET A 365 -4.37 8.38 4.21
N ALA A 366 -5.01 7.93 5.30
CA ALA A 366 -6.36 8.35 5.66
C ALA A 366 -6.44 9.84 6.02
N LEU A 367 -5.42 10.37 6.71
CA LEU A 367 -5.34 11.79 7.07
C LEU A 367 -5.03 12.67 5.86
N SER A 368 -4.00 12.33 5.07
CA SER A 368 -3.56 13.08 3.90
C SER A 368 -4.66 13.23 2.84
N LEU A 369 -5.42 12.16 2.59
CA LEU A 369 -6.58 12.22 1.69
C LEU A 369 -7.67 13.14 2.24
N GLY A 370 -7.92 13.09 3.55
CA GLY A 370 -8.93 13.95 4.17
C GLY A 370 -8.55 15.42 4.15
N ASP A 371 -7.27 15.73 4.38
CA ASP A 371 -6.74 17.09 4.29
C ASP A 371 -6.83 17.64 2.86
N LYS A 372 -6.52 16.83 1.84
CA LYS A 372 -6.71 17.23 0.43
C LYS A 372 -8.17 17.55 0.13
N ILE A 373 -9.11 16.74 0.61
CA ILE A 373 -10.55 17.00 0.46
C ILE A 373 -10.92 18.31 1.17
N ASN A 374 -10.43 18.56 2.37
CA ASN A 374 -10.68 19.82 3.09
C ASN A 374 -10.12 21.04 2.35
N MET A 375 -8.91 20.95 1.79
CA MET A 375 -8.31 22.02 0.98
C MET A 375 -9.13 22.28 -0.29
N MET A 376 -9.59 21.21 -0.95
CA MET A 376 -10.45 21.28 -2.13
C MET A 376 -11.74 22.04 -1.82
N GLN A 377 -12.39 21.75 -0.69
CA GLN A 377 -13.60 22.46 -0.26
C GLN A 377 -13.36 23.97 -0.04
N LYS A 378 -12.21 24.36 0.54
CA LYS A 378 -11.85 25.78 0.74
C LYS A 378 -11.55 26.49 -0.57
N SER A 379 -10.90 25.84 -1.53
CA SER A 379 -10.56 26.43 -2.83
C SER A 379 -11.79 26.79 -3.67
N ALA A 380 -12.89 26.04 -3.53
CA ALA A 380 -14.16 26.34 -4.17
C ALA A 380 -14.84 27.61 -3.60
N GLN A 381 -14.48 28.02 -2.37
CA GLN A 381 -15.02 29.25 -1.76
C GLN A 381 -14.34 30.53 -2.28
N SER A 382 -13.13 30.46 -2.84
CA SER A 382 -12.36 31.64 -3.27
C SER A 382 -12.66 32.11 -4.71
N LYS A 383 -13.50 31.40 -5.48
CA LYS A 383 -13.93 31.78 -6.84
C LYS A 383 -15.23 32.59 -6.86
N LEU A 384 -15.44 33.50 -5.92
CA LEU A 384 -16.44 34.56 -6.09
C LEU A 384 -15.75 35.74 -6.80
N PRO A 385 -16.20 36.16 -8.01
CA PRO A 385 -15.64 37.34 -8.65
C PRO A 385 -15.95 38.55 -7.76
N ALA A 386 -14.90 39.21 -7.27
CA ALA A 386 -15.02 40.49 -6.60
C ALA A 386 -15.77 41.45 -7.55
N LYS A 387 -16.96 41.90 -7.13
CA LYS A 387 -17.69 42.96 -7.85
C LYS A 387 -16.75 44.15 -8.01
N PRO A 388 -16.57 44.70 -9.23
CA PRO A 388 -15.78 45.91 -9.40
C PRO A 388 -16.43 47.01 -8.57
N ILE A 389 -15.66 47.58 -7.64
CA ILE A 389 -16.03 48.76 -6.87
C ILE A 389 -16.21 49.88 -7.90
N PRO A 390 -17.40 50.52 -8.00
CA PRO A 390 -17.54 51.70 -8.85
C PRO A 390 -16.69 52.81 -8.24
N ALA A 391 -15.72 53.29 -9.02
CA ALA A 391 -14.96 54.48 -8.67
C ALA A 391 -15.93 55.66 -8.56
N ALA A 392 -15.91 56.33 -7.39
CA ALA A 392 -16.56 57.60 -7.15
C ALA A 392 -15.61 58.75 -7.50
#